data_AF-A0A9E1Y208-F1
#
_entry.id   AF-A0A9E1Y208-F1
#
_cell.length_a   1.000
_cell.length_b   1.000
_cell.length_c   1.000
_cell.angle_alpha   90.00
_cell.angle_beta   90.00
_cell.angle_gamma   90.00
#
_symmetry.space_group_name_H-M   'P 1'
#
loop_
_entity.id
_entity.type
_entity.pdbx_description
1 polymer ?
#
loop_
_entity_poly.entity_id
_entity_poly.type
_entity_poly.pdbx_seq_one_letter_code
_entity_poly.pdbx_strand_id
1 'polypeptide(L)'
;IHWRASAKLDRLMVKSYESQLSASQWLRLEAMRGLPMADRLGGLVYLIEAASQRGDAFGLDLNGQQLPVASGPGQEREALKRLALFDWPGL
;
A
#
# COMPACT_ATOMS: atom_id res chain seq x y z
N ILE A 1 3.76 20.92 15.75
CA ILE A 1 4.06 20.22 14.47
C ILE A 1 5.23 19.27 14.73
N HIS A 2 4.97 17.97 14.90
CA HIS A 2 6.01 16.95 15.05
C HIS A 2 5.56 15.64 14.38
N TRP A 3 5.66 15.58 13.05
CA TRP A 3 5.49 14.35 12.26
C TRP A 3 6.83 13.77 11.79
N ARG A 4 7.95 14.23 12.37
CA ARG A 4 9.30 13.83 11.97
C ARG A 4 9.86 12.80 12.96
N ALA A 5 9.40 11.55 12.92
CA ALA A 5 9.94 10.49 13.78
C ALA A 5 9.89 9.04 13.25
N SER A 6 9.58 8.76 11.98
CA SER A 6 9.55 7.37 11.47
C SER A 6 10.68 7.01 10.49
N ALA A 7 11.75 7.80 10.44
CA ALA A 7 12.96 7.48 9.68
C ALA A 7 14.05 6.92 10.61
N LYS A 8 13.78 5.79 11.28
CA LYS A 8 14.82 5.03 11.99
C LYS A 8 14.43 3.58 12.30
N LEU A 9 14.05 2.82 11.27
CA LEU A 9 14.23 1.37 11.27
C LEU A 9 15.15 1.03 10.10
N ASP A 10 16.42 1.18 10.45
CA ASP A 10 17.61 0.90 9.67
C ASP A 10 17.64 -0.60 9.32
N ARG A 11 17.77 -0.88 8.02
CA ARG A 11 18.32 -2.10 7.41
C ARG A 11 17.60 -3.45 7.61
N LEU A 12 17.42 -4.09 6.45
CA LEU A 12 17.28 -5.53 6.20
C LEU A 12 15.87 -6.10 6.10
N MET A 13 15.18 -5.80 4.99
CA MET A 13 14.57 -6.85 4.14
C MET A 13 14.23 -6.33 2.73
N VAL A 14 15.16 -5.61 2.09
CA VAL A 14 15.03 -5.22 0.66
C VAL A 14 15.19 -6.44 -0.26
N LYS A 15 15.67 -7.57 0.27
CA LYS A 15 15.94 -8.79 -0.48
C LYS A 15 14.71 -9.68 -0.49
N SER A 16 13.68 -9.32 -1.27
CA SER A 16 12.66 -10.23 -1.86
C SER A 16 11.49 -9.49 -2.53
N TYR A 17 11.40 -8.16 -2.53
CA TYR A 17 10.22 -7.49 -3.10
C TYR A 17 10.26 -7.35 -4.63
N GLU A 18 11.44 -7.47 -5.24
CA GLU A 18 11.62 -7.22 -6.68
C GLU A 18 11.17 -8.38 -7.58
N SER A 19 11.06 -9.61 -7.06
CA SER A 19 10.86 -10.80 -7.91
C SER A 19 9.39 -11.23 -8.10
N GLN A 20 8.42 -10.54 -7.48
CA GLN A 20 6.99 -10.79 -7.66
C GLN A 20 6.18 -9.58 -8.15
N LEU A 21 6.86 -8.54 -8.64
CA LEU A 21 6.23 -7.39 -9.31
C LEU A 21 5.92 -7.68 -10.79
N SER A 22 5.43 -8.89 -11.08
CA SER A 22 4.82 -9.18 -12.38
C SER A 22 3.30 -9.28 -12.21
N ALA A 23 2.63 -8.19 -12.59
CA ALA A 23 1.27 -8.15 -13.12
C ALA A 23 0.09 -8.65 -12.26
N SER A 24 0.17 -8.61 -10.93
CA SER A 24 -1.08 -8.47 -10.18
C SER A 24 -1.39 -6.99 -10.07
N GLN A 25 -2.34 -6.50 -10.88
CA GLN A 25 -2.92 -5.15 -10.80
C GLN A 25 -3.55 -4.86 -9.42
N TRP A 26 -3.37 -5.71 -8.40
CA TRP A 26 -4.01 -5.63 -7.10
C TRP A 26 -2.97 -5.46 -6.01
N LEU A 27 -3.07 -4.34 -5.30
CA LEU A 27 -2.37 -4.06 -4.05
C LEU A 27 -3.22 -4.62 -2.92
N ARG A 28 -2.74 -5.64 -2.21
CA ARG A 28 -3.53 -6.36 -1.21
C ARG A 28 -2.89 -6.27 0.17
N LEU A 29 -3.67 -5.89 1.17
CA LEU A 29 -3.23 -5.88 2.56
C LEU A 29 -2.78 -7.27 3.03
N GLU A 30 -3.48 -8.31 2.59
CA GLU A 30 -3.17 -9.72 2.90
C GLU A 30 -1.85 -10.21 2.28
N ALA A 31 -1.37 -9.59 1.21
CA ALA A 31 -0.06 -9.93 0.64
C ALA A 31 1.10 -9.53 1.57
N MET A 32 0.84 -8.62 2.52
CA MET A 32 1.81 -8.15 3.51
C MET A 32 1.58 -8.79 4.89
N ARG A 33 0.89 -9.93 4.92
CA ARG A 33 0.64 -10.69 6.15
C ARG A 33 1.97 -11.07 6.82
N GLY A 34 2.04 -10.89 8.14
CA GLY A 34 3.24 -11.12 8.94
C GLY A 34 3.97 -9.84 9.34
N LEU A 35 3.71 -8.72 8.67
CA LEU A 35 4.20 -7.41 9.10
C LEU A 35 3.27 -6.76 10.14
N PRO A 36 3.78 -5.87 11.00
CA PRO A 36 2.95 -4.95 11.80
C PRO A 36 2.01 -4.13 10.91
N MET A 37 0.81 -3.81 11.42
CA MET A 37 -0.21 -3.09 10.63
C MET A 37 0.31 -1.78 10.03
N ALA A 38 1.06 -1.00 10.81
CA ALA A 38 1.65 0.26 10.36
C ALA A 38 2.56 0.08 9.15
N ASP A 39 3.39 -0.98 9.14
CA ASP A 39 4.30 -1.29 8.04
C ASP A 39 3.55 -1.75 6.79
N ARG A 40 2.44 -2.48 6.96
CA ARG A 40 1.56 -2.86 5.83
C ARG A 40 0.95 -1.63 5.18
N LEU A 41 0.38 -0.72 5.97
CA LEU A 41 -0.23 0.50 5.46
C LEU A 41 0.82 1.39 4.78
N GLY A 42 1.99 1.56 5.40
CA GLY A 42 3.11 2.30 4.79
C GLY A 42 3.57 1.69 3.45
N GLY A 43 3.66 0.36 3.38
CA GLY A 43 3.99 -0.35 2.14
C GLY A 43 2.93 -0.14 1.05
N LEU A 44 1.64 -0.18 1.39
CA LEU A 44 0.56 0.08 0.42
C LEU A 44 0.57 1.52 -0.09
N VAL A 45 0.82 2.51 0.78
CA VAL A 45 0.98 3.92 0.38
C VAL A 45 2.11 4.04 -0.65
N TYR A 46 3.27 3.48 -0.35
CA TYR A 46 4.42 3.50 -1.26
C TYR A 46 4.10 2.87 -2.63
N LEU A 47 3.39 1.73 -2.65
CA LEU A 47 3.01 1.06 -3.90
C LEU A 47 1.98 1.87 -4.72
N ILE A 48 1.04 2.53 -4.06
CA ILE A 48 0.07 3.43 -4.71
C ILE A 48 0.79 4.62 -5.35
N GLU A 49 1.66 5.29 -4.61
CA GLU A 49 2.43 6.43 -5.12
C GLU A 49 3.30 6.01 -6.31
N ALA A 50 3.98 4.86 -6.20
CA ALA A 50 4.83 4.35 -7.27
C ALA A 50 4.01 3.98 -8.52
N ALA A 51 2.84 3.36 -8.37
CA ALA A 51 1.94 3.06 -9.49
C ALA A 51 1.39 4.35 -10.13
N SER A 52 0.99 5.33 -9.32
CA SER A 52 0.49 6.62 -9.80
C SER A 52 1.55 7.40 -10.59
N GLN A 53 2.78 7.46 -10.07
CA GLN A 53 3.90 8.12 -10.75
C GLN A 53 4.23 7.49 -12.12
N ARG A 54 4.02 6.18 -12.27
CA ARG A 54 4.19 5.48 -13.55
C ARG A 54 2.96 5.55 -14.45
N GLY A 55 1.82 6.01 -13.95
CA GLY A 55 0.54 6.00 -14.64
C GLY A 55 -0.08 4.59 -14.77
N ASP A 56 0.38 3.64 -13.96
CA ASP A 56 -0.07 2.25 -14.01
C ASP A 56 -1.49 2.11 -13.44
N ALA A 57 -2.25 1.19 -14.01
CA ALA A 57 -3.52 0.80 -13.43
C ALA A 57 -3.31 -0.15 -12.24
N PHE A 58 -4.01 0.12 -11.13
CA PHE A 58 -3.98 -0.71 -9.94
C PHE A 58 -5.36 -0.70 -9.26
N GLY A 59 -5.65 -1.77 -8.52
CA GLY A 59 -6.76 -1.93 -7.59
C GLY A 59 -6.20 -2.12 -6.19
N LEU A 60 -7.05 -1.93 -5.19
CA LEU A 60 -6.69 -2.00 -3.77
C LEU A 60 -7.66 -2.95 -3.05
N ASP A 61 -7.13 -3.87 -2.24
CA ASP A 61 -7.94 -4.74 -1.38
C ASP A 61 -7.48 -4.60 0.08
N LEU A 62 -8.33 -3.95 0.87
CA LEU A 62 -8.14 -3.77 2.32
C LEU A 62 -9.04 -4.76 3.07
N ASN A 63 -8.64 -6.03 3.08
CA ASN A 63 -9.36 -7.11 3.77
C ASN A 63 -10.84 -7.23 3.33
N GLY A 64 -11.08 -7.29 2.02
CA GLY A 64 -12.42 -7.40 1.42
C GLY A 64 -13.02 -6.06 1.01
N GLN A 65 -12.48 -4.93 1.49
CA GLN A 65 -12.84 -3.60 0.99
C GLN A 65 -12.06 -3.32 -0.30
N GLN A 66 -12.70 -3.60 -1.43
CA GLN A 66 -12.05 -3.53 -2.74
C GLN A 66 -12.31 -2.20 -3.46
N LEU A 67 -11.24 -1.60 -3.97
CA LEU A 67 -11.25 -0.59 -5.01
C LEU A 67 -10.85 -1.28 -6.32
N PRO A 68 -11.74 -1.32 -7.32
CA PRO A 68 -11.44 -1.94 -8.61
C PRO A 68 -10.22 -1.32 -9.28
N VAL A 69 -9.63 -2.07 -10.22
CA VAL A 69 -8.50 -1.61 -11.00
C VAL A 69 -8.91 -0.40 -11.85
N ALA A 70 -8.24 0.72 -11.64
CA ALA A 70 -8.31 1.90 -12.49
C ALA A 70 -6.95 2.63 -12.45
N SER A 71 -6.83 3.77 -13.12
CA SER A 71 -5.59 4.57 -13.17
C SER A 71 -5.88 6.07 -13.04
N GLY A 72 -4.82 6.84 -12.85
CA GLY A 72 -4.84 8.30 -12.82
C GLY A 72 -5.10 8.93 -11.44
N PRO A 73 -5.14 10.27 -11.36
CA PRO A 73 -5.14 10.99 -10.08
C PRO A 73 -6.40 10.78 -9.23
N GLY A 74 -7.51 10.36 -9.85
CA GLY A 74 -8.72 9.96 -9.12
C GLY A 74 -8.51 8.66 -8.34
N GLN A 75 -7.83 7.70 -8.97
CA GLN A 75 -7.56 6.39 -8.37
C GLN A 75 -6.61 6.51 -7.17
N GLU A 76 -5.52 7.27 -7.30
CA GLU A 76 -4.59 7.52 -6.21
C GLU A 76 -5.28 8.12 -4.98
N ARG A 77 -6.05 9.21 -5.19
CA ARG A 77 -6.73 9.90 -4.08
C ARG A 77 -7.74 9.01 -3.38
N GLU A 78 -8.53 8.24 -4.14
CA GLU A 78 -9.51 7.32 -3.56
C GLU A 78 -8.82 6.18 -2.78
N ALA A 79 -7.73 5.63 -3.30
CA ALA A 79 -6.95 4.61 -2.63
C ALA A 79 -6.34 5.11 -1.32
N LEU A 80 -5.71 6.29 -1.32
CA LEU A 80 -5.14 6.92 -0.12
C LEU A 80 -6.22 7.29 0.90
N LYS A 81 -7.38 7.77 0.44
CA LYS A 81 -8.53 8.04 1.33
C LYS A 81 -9.02 6.77 2.02
N ARG A 82 -9.14 5.66 1.28
CA ARG A 82 -9.54 4.36 1.86
C ARG A 82 -8.52 3.86 2.87
N LEU A 83 -7.23 4.00 2.59
CA LEU A 83 -6.16 3.67 3.55
C LEU A 83 -6.24 4.53 4.82
N ALA A 84 -6.50 5.84 4.69
CA ALA A 84 -6.61 6.74 5.83
C ALA A 84 -7.85 6.47 6.70
N LEU A 85 -8.93 5.97 6.09
CA LEU A 85 -10.17 5.59 6.78
C LEU A 85 -10.19 4.12 7.22
N PHE A 86 -9.16 3.35 6.88
CA PHE A 86 -9.11 1.94 7.22
C PHE A 86 -8.85 1.79 8.72
N ASP A 87 -9.93 1.58 9.45
CA ASP A 87 -9.86 1.13 10.83
C ASP A 87 -9.55 -0.36 10.81
N TRP A 88 -8.48 -0.77 11.51
CA TRP A 88 -8.14 -2.18 11.64
C TRP A 88 -8.96 -2.75 12.80
N PRO A 89 -9.98 -3.58 12.56
CA PRO A 89 -10.83 -4.11 13.61
C PRO A 89 -10.16 -5.28 14.34
N GLY A 90 -8.86 -5.15 14.64
CA GLY A 90 -7.99 -6.24 15.08
C GLY A 90 -8.67 -7.22 16.04
N LEU A 91 -8.52 -8.51 15.71
CA LEU A 91 -8.79 -9.66 16.57
C LEU A 91 -8.29 -9.45 18.00
#